data_AF-A0A7W9Y7J6-F1
#
_entry.id   AF-A0A7W9Y7J6-F1
#
_cell.length_a   1.000
_cell.length_b   1.000
_cell.length_c   1.000
_cell.angle_alpha   90.00
_cell.angle_beta   90.00
_cell.angle_gamma   90.00
#
_symmetry.space_group_name_H-M   'P 1'
#
loop_
_entity.id
_entity.type
_entity.pdbx_description
1 polymer ?
#
loop_
_entity_poly.entity_id
_entity_poly.type
_entity_poly.pdbx_seq_one_letter_code
_entity_poly.pdbx_strand_id
1 'polypeptide(L)'
;MKTRVNSLNAPDICRLETNHQQLLRLSLELEQAMEEIGTDPKYADLRHLFNSIFLLLGETHNLEEEVLFPGFDHRAGSCFSVMIIEHLKAEHRYDRLAAEELRLTLTALSEGQCTLPLDTIARMLCSFLECLRRHVSTEKLMMEALLAAESEEREIFA
;
A
#
# COMPACT_ATOMS: atom_id res chain seq x y z
N MET A 1 -0.83 -29.88 -18.75
CA MET A 1 0.34 -29.55 -17.91
C MET A 1 -0.18 -28.65 -16.80
N LYS A 2 -0.42 -29.18 -15.59
CA LYS A 2 -0.88 -28.37 -14.45
C LYS A 2 0.30 -27.51 -14.03
N THR A 3 0.31 -26.24 -14.43
CA THR A 3 1.24 -25.23 -13.93
C THR A 3 1.10 -25.25 -12.41
N ARG A 4 2.18 -25.50 -11.66
CA ARG A 4 2.16 -25.32 -10.21
C ARG A 4 1.89 -23.84 -9.97
N VAL A 5 0.64 -23.51 -9.63
CA VAL A 5 0.30 -22.19 -9.10
C VAL A 5 0.98 -22.12 -7.74
N ASN A 6 1.86 -21.13 -7.56
CA ASN A 6 2.58 -20.93 -6.30
C ASN A 6 1.54 -20.77 -5.18
N SER A 7 1.53 -21.68 -4.20
CA SER A 7 0.96 -21.32 -2.91
C SER A 7 1.81 -20.20 -2.32
N LEU A 8 1.23 -19.28 -1.57
CA LEU A 8 2.05 -18.32 -0.83
C LEU A 8 2.99 -19.11 0.07
N ASN A 9 4.27 -18.87 -0.08
CA ASN A 9 5.28 -19.47 0.78
C ASN A 9 5.51 -18.54 1.97
N ALA A 10 5.97 -19.11 3.09
CA ALA A 10 6.22 -18.35 4.32
C ALA A 10 7.15 -17.13 4.10
N PRO A 11 8.23 -17.20 3.27
CA PRO A 11 9.03 -16.02 2.94
C PRO A 11 8.23 -14.86 2.33
N ASP A 12 7.35 -15.11 1.37
CA ASP A 12 6.58 -14.05 0.71
C ASP A 12 5.53 -13.44 1.66
N ILE A 13 4.92 -14.25 2.52
CA ILE A 13 4.03 -13.78 3.59
C ILE A 13 4.78 -12.84 4.55
N CYS A 14 5.94 -13.27 5.06
CA CYS A 14 6.74 -12.43 5.95
C CYS A 14 7.18 -11.12 5.28
N ARG A 15 7.47 -11.14 3.97
CA ARG A 15 7.82 -9.93 3.21
C ARG A 15 6.62 -8.97 3.12
N LEU A 16 5.43 -9.47 2.79
CA LEU A 16 4.21 -8.66 2.78
C LEU A 16 3.92 -8.04 4.16
N GLU A 17 3.95 -8.85 5.21
CA GLU A 17 3.75 -8.36 6.58
C GLU A 17 4.76 -7.28 6.96
N THR A 18 6.04 -7.49 6.61
CA THR A 18 7.10 -6.52 6.86
C THR A 18 6.84 -5.23 6.10
N ASN A 19 6.51 -5.32 4.81
CA ASN A 19 6.20 -4.17 3.97
C ASN A 19 5.01 -3.37 4.51
N HIS A 20 3.91 -4.04 4.84
CA HIS A 20 2.73 -3.42 5.46
C HIS A 20 3.07 -2.72 6.77
N GLN A 21 3.86 -3.35 7.64
CA GLN A 21 4.31 -2.74 8.89
C GLN A 21 5.18 -1.50 8.64
N GLN A 22 6.09 -1.55 7.67
CA GLN A 22 6.94 -0.42 7.31
C GLN A 22 6.13 0.73 6.69
N LEU A 23 5.14 0.45 5.83
CA LEU A 23 4.23 1.46 5.28
C LEU A 23 3.47 2.19 6.39
N LEU A 24 2.91 1.45 7.35
CA LEU A 24 2.20 2.03 8.49
C LEU A 24 3.13 2.87 9.38
N ARG A 25 4.36 2.39 9.61
CA ARG A 25 5.37 3.12 10.39
C ARG A 25 5.77 4.43 9.70
N LEU A 26 6.08 4.39 8.40
CA LEU A 26 6.43 5.58 7.62
C LEU A 26 5.26 6.57 7.54
N SER A 27 4.02 6.07 7.50
CA SER A 27 2.82 6.91 7.56
C SER A 27 2.77 7.72 8.86
N LEU A 28 3.02 7.06 9.99
CA LEU A 28 3.07 7.71 11.29
C LEU A 28 4.22 8.73 11.40
N GLU A 29 5.42 8.36 10.93
CA GLU A 29 6.57 9.27 10.90
C GLU A 29 6.27 10.53 10.06
N LEU A 30 5.58 10.36 8.93
CA LEU A 30 5.17 11.47 8.08
C LEU A 30 4.12 12.37 8.75
N GLU A 31 3.13 11.80 9.43
CA GLU A 31 2.13 12.57 10.19
C GLU A 31 2.78 13.40 11.29
N GLN A 32 3.70 12.80 12.04
CA GLN A 32 4.46 13.52 13.05
C GLN A 32 5.27 14.67 12.44
N ALA A 33 5.97 14.39 11.33
CA ALA A 33 6.73 15.42 10.62
C ALA A 33 5.83 16.57 10.11
N MET A 34 4.57 16.27 9.74
CA MET A 34 3.58 17.26 9.32
C MET A 34 3.09 18.14 10.47
N GLU A 35 2.83 17.57 11.66
CA GLU A 35 2.44 18.33 12.85
C GLU A 35 3.52 19.31 13.31
N GLU A 36 4.79 18.94 13.07
CA GLU A 36 5.93 19.75 13.43
C GLU A 36 6.22 20.90 12.44
N ILE A 37 5.49 21.04 11.32
CA ILE A 37 5.72 22.09 10.31
C ILE A 37 5.37 23.48 10.87
N GLY A 38 6.39 24.16 11.39
CA GLY A 38 6.36 25.57 11.78
C GLY A 38 7.62 26.35 11.42
N THR A 39 8.62 25.72 10.79
CA THR A 39 9.91 26.34 10.39
C THR A 39 10.48 25.70 9.12
N ASP A 40 11.06 26.53 8.25
CA ASP A 40 11.47 26.30 6.85
C ASP A 40 12.38 25.08 6.52
N PRO A 41 13.27 24.55 7.40
CA PRO A 41 14.13 23.40 7.04
C PRO A 41 13.46 22.01 7.05
N LYS A 42 12.14 21.91 7.32
CA LYS A 42 11.42 20.63 7.52
C LYS A 42 10.89 19.96 6.25
N TYR A 43 10.89 20.62 5.09
CA TYR A 43 10.27 20.07 3.87
C TYR A 43 11.11 18.97 3.19
N ALA A 44 12.43 19.00 3.36
CA ALA A 44 13.30 17.93 2.85
C ALA A 44 12.99 16.60 3.52
N ASP A 45 12.73 16.62 4.84
CA ASP A 45 12.40 15.42 5.62
C ASP A 45 11.06 14.83 5.18
N LEU A 46 10.03 15.67 4.95
CA LEU A 46 8.74 15.23 4.39
C LEU A 46 8.92 14.56 3.03
N ARG A 47 9.72 15.17 2.14
CA ARG A 47 10.02 14.62 0.82
C ARG A 47 10.74 13.27 0.94
N HIS A 48 11.71 13.15 1.84
CA HIS A 48 12.45 11.90 2.05
C HIS A 48 11.56 10.78 2.60
N LEU A 49 10.74 11.06 3.61
CA LEU A 49 9.77 10.13 4.17
C LEU A 49 8.77 9.69 3.11
N PHE A 50 8.18 10.64 2.39
CA PHE A 50 7.18 10.33 1.37
C PHE A 50 7.77 9.56 0.19
N ASN A 51 9.00 9.86 -0.23
CA ASN A 51 9.67 9.07 -1.27
C ASN A 51 9.91 7.61 -0.83
N SER A 52 10.15 7.38 0.47
CA SER A 52 10.26 6.03 1.02
C SER A 52 8.91 5.29 0.98
N ILE A 53 7.82 5.98 1.31
CA ILE A 53 6.45 5.44 1.16
C ILE A 53 6.16 5.10 -0.31
N PHE A 54 6.45 6.02 -1.23
CA PHE A 54 6.21 5.84 -2.66
C PHE A 54 6.88 4.58 -3.22
N LEU A 55 8.17 4.40 -2.94
CA LEU A 55 8.93 3.24 -3.41
C LEU A 55 8.41 1.94 -2.79
N LEU A 56 8.24 1.93 -1.47
CA LEU A 56 7.78 0.75 -0.74
C LEU A 56 6.35 0.34 -1.14
N LEU A 57 5.46 1.31 -1.38
CA LEU A 57 4.10 1.05 -1.85
C LEU A 57 4.11 0.35 -3.21
N GLY A 58 4.95 0.83 -4.14
CA GLY A 58 5.12 0.19 -5.44
C GLY A 58 5.64 -1.25 -5.34
N GLU A 59 6.65 -1.48 -4.49
CA GLU A 59 7.19 -2.81 -4.22
C GLU A 59 6.15 -3.75 -3.58
N THR A 60 5.33 -3.23 -2.67
CA THR A 60 4.27 -3.97 -1.97
C THR A 60 3.18 -4.41 -2.94
N HIS A 61 2.64 -3.47 -3.71
CA HIS A 61 1.65 -3.75 -4.76
C HIS A 61 2.15 -4.78 -5.78
N ASN A 62 3.42 -4.68 -6.19
CA ASN A 62 3.99 -5.65 -7.12
C ASN A 62 4.04 -7.05 -6.49
N LEU A 63 4.46 -7.15 -5.22
CA LEU A 63 4.50 -8.43 -4.52
C LEU A 63 3.10 -9.01 -4.32
N GLU A 64 2.09 -8.21 -3.99
CA GLU A 64 0.69 -8.65 -3.90
C GLU A 64 0.17 -9.20 -5.23
N GLU A 65 0.41 -8.49 -6.32
CA GLU A 65 0.00 -8.91 -7.66
C GLU A 65 0.72 -10.18 -8.12
N GLU A 66 1.97 -10.38 -7.69
CA GLU A 66 2.78 -11.56 -8.02
C GLU A 66 2.43 -12.80 -7.17
N VAL A 67 2.09 -12.62 -5.89
CA VAL A 67 1.93 -13.75 -4.95
C VAL A 67 0.58 -13.79 -4.23
N LEU A 68 0.08 -12.67 -3.71
CA LEU A 68 -1.12 -12.66 -2.86
C LEU A 68 -2.37 -12.93 -3.70
N PHE A 69 -2.55 -12.18 -4.78
CA PHE A 69 -3.75 -12.28 -5.62
C PHE A 69 -3.86 -13.64 -6.31
N PRO A 70 -2.79 -14.23 -6.88
CA PRO A 70 -2.87 -15.59 -7.42
C PRO A 70 -3.19 -16.64 -6.35
N GLY A 71 -2.61 -16.53 -5.16
CA GLY A 71 -2.87 -17.46 -4.06
C GLY A 71 -4.32 -17.38 -3.56
N PHE A 72 -4.86 -16.17 -3.45
CA PHE A 72 -6.23 -15.94 -3.08
C PHE A 72 -7.22 -16.45 -4.13
N ASP A 73 -7.00 -16.18 -5.41
CA ASP A 73 -7.85 -16.68 -6.49
C ASP A 73 -7.92 -18.22 -6.50
N HIS A 74 -6.79 -18.87 -6.25
CA HIS A 74 -6.72 -20.32 -6.17
C HIS A 74 -7.55 -20.92 -5.04
N ARG A 75 -7.59 -20.27 -3.87
CA ARG A 75 -8.29 -20.74 -2.67
C ARG A 75 -9.72 -20.20 -2.52
N ALA A 76 -10.10 -19.23 -3.34
CA ALA A 76 -11.39 -18.57 -3.24
C ALA A 76 -12.58 -19.50 -3.46
N GLY A 77 -12.48 -20.46 -4.39
CA GLY A 77 -13.58 -21.37 -4.74
C GLY A 77 -14.72 -20.73 -5.53
N SER A 78 -14.56 -19.46 -5.98
CA SER A 78 -15.64 -18.68 -6.62
C SER A 78 -15.11 -17.67 -7.62
N CYS A 79 -15.85 -17.41 -8.70
CA CYS A 79 -15.56 -16.33 -9.67
C CYS A 79 -15.58 -14.92 -9.03
N PHE A 80 -16.14 -14.81 -7.81
CA PHE A 80 -16.12 -13.59 -7.03
C PHE A 80 -14.70 -13.07 -6.74
N SER A 81 -13.71 -13.97 -6.58
CA SER A 81 -12.31 -13.56 -6.36
C SER A 81 -11.75 -12.75 -7.52
N VAL A 82 -12.07 -13.12 -8.75
CA VAL A 82 -11.61 -12.41 -9.95
C VAL A 82 -12.11 -10.97 -9.93
N MET A 83 -13.37 -10.74 -9.55
CA MET A 83 -13.93 -9.38 -9.43
C MET A 83 -13.24 -8.57 -8.33
N ILE A 84 -13.00 -9.17 -7.16
CA ILE A 84 -12.30 -8.51 -6.05
C ILE A 84 -10.85 -8.18 -6.43
N ILE A 85 -10.13 -9.11 -7.05
CA ILE A 85 -8.74 -8.89 -7.48
C ILE A 85 -8.65 -7.77 -8.51
N GLU A 86 -9.54 -7.73 -9.50
CA GLU A 86 -9.54 -6.65 -10.49
C GLU A 86 -9.92 -5.30 -9.88
N HIS A 87 -10.76 -5.29 -8.84
CA HIS A 87 -11.03 -4.09 -8.06
C HIS A 87 -9.78 -3.62 -7.29
N LEU A 88 -9.10 -4.51 -6.57
CA LEU A 88 -7.87 -4.19 -5.83
C LEU A 88 -6.76 -3.68 -6.75
N LYS A 89 -6.58 -4.29 -7.93
CA LYS A 89 -5.64 -3.79 -8.94
C LYS A 89 -6.03 -2.40 -9.47
N ALA A 90 -7.33 -2.08 -9.53
CA ALA A 90 -7.77 -0.73 -9.85
C ALA A 90 -7.40 0.25 -8.75
N GLU A 91 -7.59 -0.11 -7.49
CA GLU A 91 -7.15 0.67 -6.33
C GLU A 91 -5.63 0.88 -6.37
N HIS A 92 -4.81 -0.15 -6.64
CA HIS A 92 -3.36 0.00 -6.79
C HIS A 92 -2.98 1.06 -7.84
N ARG A 93 -3.72 1.11 -8.96
CA ARG A 93 -3.48 2.13 -10.01
C ARG A 93 -3.79 3.53 -9.49
N TYR A 94 -4.89 3.70 -8.76
CA TYR A 94 -5.24 4.99 -8.16
C TYR A 94 -4.24 5.41 -7.08
N ASP A 95 -3.86 4.50 -6.20
CA ASP A 95 -2.92 4.77 -5.11
C ASP A 95 -1.53 5.12 -5.63
N ARG A 96 -1.03 4.41 -6.66
CA ARG A 96 0.24 4.74 -7.33
C ARG A 96 0.20 6.12 -7.99
N LEU A 97 -0.91 6.50 -8.63
CA LEU A 97 -1.07 7.83 -9.23
C LEU A 97 -1.12 8.94 -8.17
N ALA A 98 -1.88 8.74 -7.10
CA ALA A 98 -1.95 9.68 -5.98
C ALA A 98 -0.59 9.84 -5.29
N ALA A 99 0.14 8.73 -5.10
CA ALA A 99 1.49 8.75 -4.56
C ALA A 99 2.45 9.54 -5.47
N GLU A 100 2.41 9.32 -6.78
CA GLU A 100 3.26 10.08 -7.72
C GLU A 100 2.94 11.58 -7.71
N GLU A 101 1.66 11.96 -7.71
CA GLU A 101 1.24 13.37 -7.64
C GLU A 101 1.74 14.06 -6.36
N LEU A 102 1.62 13.39 -5.22
CA LEU A 102 2.13 13.90 -3.95
C LEU A 102 3.66 13.97 -3.91
N ARG A 103 4.36 12.99 -4.49
CA ARG A 103 5.82 13.00 -4.59
C ARG A 103 6.32 14.19 -5.40
N LEU A 104 5.66 14.48 -6.52
CA LEU A 104 5.94 15.65 -7.35
C LEU A 104 5.62 16.96 -6.60
N THR A 105 4.48 16.99 -5.91
CA THR A 105 4.06 18.15 -5.10
C THR A 105 5.08 18.48 -4.00
N LEU A 106 5.52 17.48 -3.24
CA LEU A 106 6.53 17.66 -2.19
C LEU A 106 7.91 18.00 -2.75
N THR A 107 8.25 17.50 -3.94
CA THR A 107 9.48 17.90 -4.63
C THR A 107 9.43 19.38 -5.00
N ALA A 108 8.35 19.83 -5.66
CA ALA A 108 8.15 21.24 -5.97
C ALA A 108 8.12 22.11 -4.71
N LEU A 109 7.56 21.61 -3.60
CA LEU A 109 7.54 22.32 -2.32
C LEU A 109 8.96 22.52 -1.78
N SER A 110 9.78 21.46 -1.78
CA SER A 110 11.17 21.52 -1.32
C SER A 110 12.08 22.40 -2.18
N GLU A 111 11.70 22.62 -3.44
CA GLU A 111 12.43 23.47 -4.39
C GLU A 111 11.90 24.93 -4.40
N GLY A 112 10.88 25.26 -3.60
CA GLY A 112 10.25 26.57 -3.58
C GLY A 112 9.42 26.89 -4.83
N GLN A 113 9.04 25.86 -5.60
CA GLN A 113 8.29 25.97 -6.87
C GLN A 113 6.80 25.60 -6.71
N CYS A 114 6.39 25.09 -5.56
CA CYS A 114 5.00 24.72 -5.32
C CYS A 114 4.12 25.96 -5.11
N THR A 115 3.03 26.04 -5.88
CA THR A 115 2.04 27.12 -5.75
C THR A 115 0.86 26.75 -4.85
N LEU A 116 0.80 25.51 -4.35
CA LEU A 116 -0.28 25.06 -3.49
C LEU A 116 -0.09 25.60 -2.07
N PRO A 117 -1.17 26.06 -1.40
CA PRO A 117 -1.10 26.38 0.02
C PRO A 117 -0.70 25.18 0.86
N LEU A 118 0.09 25.38 1.92
CA LEU A 118 0.53 24.32 2.83
C LEU A 118 -0.66 23.52 3.39
N ASP A 119 -1.77 24.18 3.75
CA ASP A 119 -3.00 23.52 4.23
C ASP A 119 -3.63 22.59 3.18
N THR A 120 -3.40 22.85 1.89
CA THR A 120 -3.87 21.97 0.82
C THR A 120 -2.97 20.74 0.72
N ILE A 121 -1.65 20.93 0.76
CA ILE A 121 -0.68 19.84 0.74
C ILE A 121 -0.89 18.93 1.96
N ALA A 122 -1.10 19.52 3.15
CA ALA A 122 -1.37 18.78 4.37
C ALA A 122 -2.63 17.92 4.25
N ARG A 123 -3.73 18.46 3.73
CA ARG A 123 -4.96 17.69 3.48
C ARG A 123 -4.75 16.55 2.48
N MET A 124 -4.01 16.80 1.39
CA MET A 124 -3.71 15.74 0.41
C MET A 124 -2.92 14.60 1.05
N LEU A 125 -1.92 14.90 1.87
CA LEU A 125 -1.15 13.91 2.61
C LEU A 125 -2.03 13.14 3.59
N CYS A 126 -2.85 13.81 4.41
CA CYS A 126 -3.77 13.15 5.33
C CYS A 126 -4.71 12.18 4.60
N SER A 127 -5.35 12.63 3.51
CA SER A 127 -6.23 11.77 2.72
C SER A 127 -5.50 10.57 2.11
N PHE A 128 -4.28 10.75 1.61
CA PHE A 128 -3.47 9.65 1.10
C PHE A 128 -3.12 8.63 2.20
N LEU A 129 -2.68 9.09 3.37
CA LEU A 129 -2.34 8.21 4.48
C LEU A 129 -3.55 7.47 5.04
N GLU A 130 -4.72 8.09 5.07
CA GLU A 130 -5.98 7.41 5.40
C GLU A 130 -6.33 6.31 4.38
N CYS A 131 -6.17 6.58 3.09
CA CYS A 131 -6.36 5.56 2.05
C CYS A 131 -5.36 4.40 2.21
N LEU A 132 -4.07 4.72 2.36
CA LEU A 132 -3.00 3.72 2.55
C LEU A 132 -3.26 2.81 3.75
N ARG A 133 -3.69 3.37 4.89
CA ARG A 133 -4.03 2.57 6.07
C ARG A 133 -5.21 1.63 5.82
N ARG A 134 -6.26 2.09 5.12
CA ARG A 134 -7.43 1.26 4.78
C ARG A 134 -7.06 0.16 3.79
N HIS A 135 -6.20 0.46 2.84
CA HIS A 135 -5.67 -0.48 1.86
C HIS A 135 -4.91 -1.62 2.56
N VAL A 136 -3.87 -1.29 3.34
CA VAL A 136 -3.09 -2.26 4.14
C VAL A 136 -3.99 -3.09 5.07
N SER A 137 -5.02 -2.48 5.67
CA SER A 137 -5.94 -3.21 6.56
C SER A 137 -6.75 -4.25 5.80
N THR A 138 -7.20 -3.93 4.59
CA THR A 138 -7.95 -4.85 3.72
C THR A 138 -7.07 -6.04 3.32
N GLU A 139 -5.82 -5.79 2.98
CA GLU A 139 -4.88 -6.82 2.54
C GLU A 139 -4.47 -7.75 3.67
N LYS A 140 -4.28 -7.23 4.88
CA LYS A 140 -4.07 -8.07 6.07
C LYS A 140 -5.22 -9.02 6.32
N LEU A 141 -6.47 -8.55 6.22
CA LEU A 141 -7.64 -9.41 6.34
C LEU A 141 -7.69 -10.48 5.24
N MET A 142 -7.31 -10.12 4.01
CA MET A 142 -7.21 -11.04 2.88
C MET A 142 -6.15 -12.12 3.12
N MET A 143 -4.99 -11.74 3.64
CA MET A 143 -3.91 -12.66 4.02
C MET A 143 -4.36 -13.60 5.15
N GLU A 144 -4.98 -13.07 6.21
CA GLU A 144 -5.53 -13.87 7.31
C GLU A 144 -6.55 -14.89 6.84
N ALA A 145 -7.49 -14.48 5.98
CA ALA A 145 -8.50 -15.38 5.39
C ALA A 145 -7.86 -16.49 4.56
N LEU A 146 -6.82 -16.16 3.79
CA LEU A 146 -6.09 -17.10 2.98
C LEU A 146 -5.31 -18.11 3.84
N LEU A 147 -4.58 -17.64 4.85
CA LEU A 147 -3.84 -18.50 5.79
C LEU A 147 -4.77 -19.45 6.55
N ALA A 148 -5.94 -18.97 6.99
CA ALA A 148 -6.96 -19.79 7.62
C ALA A 148 -7.45 -20.91 6.67
N ALA A 149 -7.79 -20.55 5.43
CA ALA A 149 -8.22 -21.50 4.41
C ALA A 149 -7.14 -22.54 4.06
N GLU A 150 -5.86 -22.14 4.04
CA GLU A 150 -4.75 -23.08 3.86
C GLU A 150 -4.61 -24.05 5.03
N SER A 151 -4.74 -23.56 6.27
CA SER A 151 -4.62 -24.41 7.47
C SER A 151 -5.76 -25.41 7.63
N GLU A 152 -6.96 -25.05 7.15
CA GLU A 152 -8.19 -25.83 7.28
C GLU A 152 -8.51 -26.66 6.02
N GLU A 153 -7.65 -26.62 4.99
CA GLU A 153 -7.85 -27.25 3.68
C GLU A 153 -9.23 -26.97 3.05
N ARG A 154 -9.74 -25.74 3.24
CA ARG A 154 -11.05 -25.32 2.75
C ARG A 154 -10.97 -24.17 1.75
N GLU A 155 -12.08 -23.91 1.09
CA GLU A 155 -12.24 -22.71 0.26
C GLU A 155 -12.63 -21.50 1.11
N ILE A 156 -12.28 -20.30 0.64
CA ILE A 156 -12.55 -19.04 1.36
C ILE A 156 -14.05 -18.69 1.30
N PHE A 157 -14.70 -18.93 0.15
CA PHE A 157 -16.10 -18.55 -0.10
C PHE A 157 -17.08 -19.73 -0.27
N ALA A 158 -16.67 -20.95 0.09
CA ALA A 158 -17.57 -22.11 0.08
C ALA A 158 -18.61 -22.09 1.21
#